data_AF-A0A8J7AC41-F1
#
_entry.id   AF-A0A8J7AC41-F1
#
_cell.length_a   1.000
_cell.length_b   1.000
_cell.length_c   1.000
_cell.angle_alpha   90.00
_cell.angle_beta   90.00
_cell.angle_gamma   90.00
#
_symmetry.space_group_name_H-M   'P 1'
#
loop_
_entity.id
_entity.type
_entity.pdbx_description
1 polymer ?
#
loop_
_entity_poly.entity_id
_entity_poly.type
_entity_poly.pdbx_seq_one_letter_code
_entity_poly.pdbx_strand_id
1 'polypeptide(L)'
;MIEKNIFDYGMNLLDSHFNKKLDDTVKGIWFEYLNDELMGEEFLAAVKNALLHSRFMPTAGELVEFIYGGKEKRALQDWQVILRASTNSQDYKGIAYISTRARVALQAVGGLRAVGMAEEFRRNHMEKQFITVYCQCSDKDAKALPQTSSAPQPEPINENSEPVPPPAHIRFEMAALKAKLSTNKSKSPSHLAIKHEI
;
A
#
# COMPACT_ATOMS: atom_id res chain seq x y z
N MET A 1 -13.85 -5.82 -23.29
CA MET A 1 -13.81 -5.00 -24.50
C MET A 1 -15.21 -4.45 -24.74
N ILE A 2 -15.30 -3.18 -25.08
CA ILE A 2 -16.54 -2.47 -25.37
C ILE A 2 -16.79 -2.54 -26.88
N GLU A 3 -17.96 -3.04 -27.27
CA GLU A 3 -18.36 -3.02 -28.68
C GLU A 3 -18.74 -1.58 -29.10
N LYS A 4 -18.43 -1.21 -30.36
CA LYS A 4 -18.63 0.16 -30.85
C LYS A 4 -20.10 0.62 -30.77
N ASN A 5 -21.04 -0.26 -31.11
CA ASN A 5 -22.48 -0.03 -30.98
C ASN A 5 -22.92 0.27 -29.53
N ILE A 6 -22.36 -0.46 -28.55
CA ILE A 6 -22.63 -0.27 -27.11
C ILE A 6 -22.07 1.08 -26.67
N PHE A 7 -20.86 1.40 -27.10
CA PHE A 7 -20.23 2.69 -26.83
C PHE A 7 -21.06 3.85 -27.38
N ASP A 8 -21.39 3.82 -28.67
CA ASP A 8 -22.18 4.85 -29.34
C ASP A 8 -23.55 5.03 -28.68
N TYR A 9 -24.20 3.92 -28.29
CA TYR A 9 -25.45 3.96 -27.55
C TYR A 9 -25.31 4.67 -26.19
N GLY A 10 -24.31 4.29 -25.38
CA GLY A 10 -24.07 4.91 -24.08
C GLY A 10 -23.72 6.39 -24.19
N MET A 11 -22.89 6.76 -25.18
CA MET A 11 -22.55 8.16 -25.44
C MET A 11 -23.76 8.99 -25.88
N ASN A 12 -24.64 8.43 -26.71
CA ASN A 12 -25.88 9.10 -27.12
C ASN A 12 -26.82 9.35 -25.93
N LEU A 13 -26.88 8.44 -24.96
CA LEU A 13 -27.64 8.63 -23.72
C LEU A 13 -27.08 9.80 -22.90
N LEU A 14 -25.75 9.84 -22.72
CA LEU A 14 -25.09 10.94 -22.02
C LEU A 14 -25.30 12.28 -22.73
N ASP A 15 -25.08 12.33 -24.06
CA ASP A 15 -25.26 13.54 -24.87
C ASP A 15 -26.68 14.10 -24.73
N SER A 16 -27.69 13.21 -24.74
CA SER A 16 -29.10 13.58 -24.62
C SER A 16 -29.47 14.07 -23.23
N HIS A 17 -29.01 13.39 -22.17
CA HIS A 17 -29.33 13.74 -20.78
C HIS A 17 -28.68 15.06 -20.35
N PHE A 18 -27.41 15.28 -20.72
CA PHE A 18 -26.67 16.49 -20.34
C PHE A 18 -26.80 17.62 -21.36
N ASN A 19 -27.56 17.42 -22.45
CA ASN A 19 -27.75 18.35 -23.56
C ASN A 19 -26.42 18.93 -24.08
N LYS A 20 -25.41 18.06 -24.20
CA LYS A 20 -24.06 18.43 -24.62
C LYS A 20 -23.52 17.34 -25.52
N LYS A 21 -23.24 17.68 -26.78
CA LYS A 21 -22.59 16.74 -27.71
C LYS A 21 -21.08 16.83 -27.57
N LEU A 22 -20.43 15.69 -27.41
CA LEU A 22 -18.99 15.59 -27.54
C LEU A 22 -18.58 15.47 -29.01
N ASP A 23 -17.46 16.11 -29.34
CA ASP A 23 -16.81 15.97 -30.64
C ASP A 23 -16.35 14.52 -30.87
N ASP A 24 -16.38 14.06 -32.11
CA ASP A 24 -16.05 12.68 -32.47
C ASP A 24 -14.60 12.33 -32.14
N THR A 25 -13.68 13.31 -32.21
CA THR A 25 -12.28 13.14 -31.79
C THR A 25 -12.19 12.83 -30.29
N VAL A 26 -12.97 13.54 -29.49
CA VAL A 26 -13.02 13.33 -28.02
C VAL A 26 -13.65 11.98 -27.70
N LYS A 27 -14.72 11.60 -28.41
CA LYS A 27 -15.34 10.27 -28.28
C LYS A 27 -14.35 9.15 -28.64
N GLY A 28 -13.51 9.34 -29.65
CA GLY A 28 -12.43 8.39 -30.00
C GLY A 28 -11.45 8.18 -28.85
N ILE A 29 -10.94 9.26 -28.26
CA ILE A 29 -10.03 9.19 -27.10
C ILE A 29 -10.70 8.50 -25.90
N TRP A 30 -11.98 8.81 -25.65
CA TRP A 30 -12.74 8.17 -24.59
C TRP A 30 -12.94 6.68 -24.84
N PHE A 31 -13.22 6.29 -26.07
CA PHE A 31 -13.39 4.88 -26.43
C PHE A 31 -12.12 4.09 -26.15
N GLU A 32 -10.96 4.58 -26.59
CA GLU A 32 -9.67 3.93 -26.33
C GLU A 32 -9.44 3.75 -24.82
N TYR A 33 -9.54 4.84 -24.05
CA TYR A 33 -9.32 4.82 -22.61
C TYR A 33 -10.31 3.89 -21.88
N LEU A 34 -11.61 3.97 -22.18
CA LEU A 34 -12.63 3.18 -21.51
C LEU A 34 -12.57 1.70 -21.91
N ASN A 35 -12.15 1.40 -23.13
CA ASN A 35 -12.04 0.03 -23.61
C ASN A 35 -10.88 -0.73 -22.94
N ASP A 36 -9.84 -0.02 -22.52
CA ASP A 36 -8.74 -0.57 -21.72
C ASP A 36 -9.15 -0.84 -20.26
N GLU A 37 -10.12 -0.06 -19.74
CA GLU A 37 -10.50 -0.08 -18.33
C GLU A 37 -11.79 -0.87 -18.04
N LEU A 38 -12.73 -0.99 -19.00
CA LEU A 38 -14.08 -1.51 -18.77
C LEU A 38 -14.52 -2.54 -19.82
N MET A 39 -15.40 -3.43 -19.41
CA MET A 39 -16.20 -4.29 -20.28
C MET A 39 -17.48 -3.56 -20.73
N GLY A 40 -18.12 -4.02 -21.81
CA GLY A 40 -19.34 -3.40 -22.34
C GLY A 40 -20.47 -3.27 -21.30
N GLU A 41 -20.68 -4.30 -20.48
CA GLU A 41 -21.69 -4.28 -19.40
C GLU A 41 -21.34 -3.26 -18.30
N GLU A 42 -20.07 -3.20 -17.91
CA GLU A 42 -19.58 -2.24 -16.90
C GLU A 42 -19.69 -0.80 -17.41
N PHE A 43 -19.39 -0.56 -18.69
CA PHE A 43 -19.57 0.75 -19.30
C PHE A 43 -21.04 1.20 -19.26
N LEU A 44 -21.99 0.33 -19.62
CA LEU A 44 -23.41 0.68 -19.55
C LEU A 44 -23.88 0.92 -18.11
N ALA A 45 -23.38 0.13 -17.15
CA ALA A 45 -23.64 0.38 -15.74
C ALA A 45 -23.07 1.73 -15.27
N ALA A 46 -21.90 2.13 -15.77
CA ALA A 46 -21.28 3.41 -15.46
C ALA A 46 -22.11 4.57 -16.01
N VAL A 47 -22.56 4.46 -17.26
CA VAL A 47 -23.47 5.43 -17.89
C VAL A 47 -24.76 5.55 -17.07
N LYS A 48 -25.36 4.43 -16.66
CA LYS A 48 -26.56 4.44 -15.81
C LYS A 48 -26.32 5.17 -14.48
N ASN A 49 -25.21 4.89 -13.80
CA ASN A 49 -24.85 5.58 -12.57
C ASN A 49 -24.64 7.08 -12.79
N ALA A 50 -23.99 7.46 -13.89
CA ALA A 50 -23.80 8.86 -14.24
C ALA A 50 -25.13 9.59 -14.44
N LEU A 51 -26.09 8.99 -15.15
CA LEU A 51 -27.41 9.56 -15.36
C LEU A 51 -28.19 9.75 -14.05
N LEU A 52 -28.05 8.83 -13.10
CA LEU A 52 -28.79 8.87 -11.83
C LEU A 52 -28.18 9.82 -10.80
N HIS A 53 -26.86 10.00 -10.82
CA HIS A 53 -26.14 10.61 -9.69
C HIS A 53 -25.30 11.83 -10.08
N SER A 54 -24.99 12.03 -11.36
CA SER A 54 -24.14 13.14 -11.78
C SER A 54 -24.96 14.38 -12.14
N ARG A 55 -24.57 15.52 -11.57
CA ARG A 55 -25.14 16.83 -11.93
C ARG A 55 -24.58 17.38 -13.24
N PHE A 56 -23.35 17.00 -13.57
CA PHE A 56 -22.63 17.45 -14.76
C PHE A 56 -22.23 16.24 -15.61
N MET A 57 -21.94 16.47 -16.88
CA MET A 57 -21.49 15.41 -17.78
C MET A 57 -20.18 14.81 -17.22
N PRO A 58 -20.14 13.51 -16.90
CA PRO A 58 -18.96 12.90 -16.30
C PRO A 58 -17.82 12.91 -17.31
N THR A 59 -16.59 12.89 -16.83
CA THR A 59 -15.39 12.57 -17.59
C THR A 59 -15.28 11.05 -17.78
N ALA A 60 -14.47 10.60 -18.74
CA ALA A 60 -14.19 9.17 -18.90
C ALA A 60 -13.62 8.54 -17.62
N GLY A 61 -12.79 9.27 -16.87
CA GLY A 61 -12.27 8.82 -15.57
C GLY A 61 -13.37 8.61 -14.54
N GLU A 62 -14.31 9.55 -14.43
CA GLU A 62 -15.44 9.43 -13.49
C GLU A 62 -16.36 8.25 -13.82
N LEU A 63 -16.53 7.89 -15.11
CA LEU A 63 -17.26 6.68 -15.50
C LEU A 63 -16.61 5.41 -14.95
N VAL A 64 -15.28 5.33 -15.04
CA VAL A 64 -14.50 4.22 -14.47
C VAL A 64 -14.60 4.21 -12.94
N GLU A 65 -14.66 5.39 -12.30
CA GLU A 65 -14.89 5.51 -10.86
C GLU A 65 -16.30 5.09 -10.43
N PHE A 66 -17.34 5.21 -11.27
CA PHE A 66 -18.67 4.71 -10.92
C PHE A 66 -18.75 3.18 -10.80
N ILE A 67 -17.82 2.45 -11.42
CA ILE A 67 -17.78 0.98 -11.35
C ILE A 67 -16.87 0.51 -10.23
N TYR A 68 -15.61 0.91 -10.27
CA TYR A 68 -14.61 0.42 -9.31
C TYR A 68 -14.48 1.28 -8.06
N GLY A 69 -15.15 2.44 -8.02
CA GLY A 69 -14.95 3.48 -7.02
C GLY A 69 -13.73 4.36 -7.33
N GLY A 70 -13.60 5.40 -6.52
CA GLY A 70 -12.44 6.28 -6.53
C GLY A 70 -11.14 5.55 -6.17
N LYS A 71 -10.01 6.22 -6.41
CA LYS A 71 -8.66 5.67 -6.19
C LYS A 71 -8.46 5.05 -4.81
N GLU A 72 -9.01 5.66 -3.77
CA GLU A 72 -8.91 5.17 -2.39
C GLU A 72 -9.58 3.81 -2.20
N LYS A 73 -10.77 3.61 -2.78
CA LYS A 73 -11.47 2.32 -2.69
C LYS A 73 -10.68 1.21 -3.38
N ARG A 74 -10.06 1.51 -4.52
CA ARG A 74 -9.17 0.55 -5.20
C ARG A 74 -7.91 0.28 -4.40
N ALA A 75 -7.32 1.31 -3.80
CA ALA A 75 -6.17 1.15 -2.90
C ALA A 75 -6.51 0.19 -1.75
N LEU A 76 -7.69 0.33 -1.14
CA LEU A 76 -8.14 -0.59 -0.09
C LEU A 76 -8.32 -2.02 -0.61
N GLN A 77 -8.88 -2.21 -1.80
CA GLN A 77 -9.02 -3.55 -2.41
C GLN A 77 -7.66 -4.20 -2.66
N ASP A 78 -6.72 -3.46 -3.27
CA ASP A 78 -5.35 -3.92 -3.50
C ASP A 78 -4.64 -4.22 -2.17
N TRP A 79 -4.83 -3.38 -1.15
CA TRP A 79 -4.29 -3.60 0.20
C TRP A 79 -4.81 -4.89 0.84
N GLN A 80 -6.10 -5.21 0.68
CA GLN A 80 -6.66 -6.47 1.18
C GLN A 80 -6.11 -7.71 0.45
N VAL A 81 -5.75 -7.58 -0.84
CA VAL A 81 -5.04 -8.64 -1.58
C VAL A 81 -3.61 -8.80 -1.03
N ILE A 82 -2.92 -7.69 -0.78
CA ILE A 82 -1.57 -7.67 -0.18
C ILE A 82 -1.57 -8.32 1.21
N LEU A 83 -2.53 -7.98 2.07
CA LEU A 83 -2.62 -8.56 3.41
C LEU A 83 -2.79 -10.08 3.35
N ARG A 84 -3.70 -10.58 2.50
CA ARG A 84 -3.91 -12.03 2.30
C ARG A 84 -2.65 -12.73 1.79
N ALA A 85 -1.97 -12.14 0.80
CA ALA A 85 -0.72 -12.68 0.27
C ALA A 85 0.43 -12.64 1.30
N SER A 86 0.42 -11.68 2.23
CA SER A 86 1.46 -11.54 3.25
C SER A 86 1.32 -12.54 4.41
N THR A 87 0.11 -13.00 4.70
CA THR A 87 -0.19 -13.93 5.80
C THR A 87 -0.21 -15.38 5.37
N ASN A 88 -0.59 -15.68 4.12
CA ASN A 88 -0.72 -17.04 3.60
C ASN A 88 0.22 -17.29 2.43
N SER A 89 1.16 -18.24 2.58
CA SER A 89 2.15 -18.56 1.54
C SER A 89 1.53 -19.15 0.27
N GLN A 90 0.31 -19.69 0.34
CA GLN A 90 -0.42 -20.26 -0.79
C GLN A 90 -1.06 -19.17 -1.69
N ASP A 91 -1.35 -17.98 -1.14
CA ASP A 91 -2.09 -16.90 -1.82
C ASP A 91 -1.19 -15.88 -2.53
N TYR A 92 0.11 -16.16 -2.65
CA TYR A 92 1.06 -15.31 -3.36
C TYR A 92 0.65 -15.01 -4.81
N LYS A 93 -0.17 -15.86 -5.43
CA LYS A 93 -0.66 -15.64 -6.80
C LYS A 93 -1.48 -14.35 -6.93
N GLY A 94 -2.19 -13.94 -5.89
CA GLY A 94 -2.99 -12.71 -5.90
C GLY A 94 -2.16 -11.46 -6.17
N ILE A 95 -0.88 -11.46 -5.74
CA ILE A 95 0.04 -10.33 -5.93
C ILE A 95 0.43 -10.12 -7.40
N ALA A 96 0.27 -11.12 -8.26
CA ALA A 96 0.56 -10.96 -9.69
C ALA A 96 -0.48 -10.05 -10.37
N TYR A 97 -1.69 -9.97 -9.79
CA TYR A 97 -2.86 -9.30 -10.36
C TYR A 97 -3.12 -7.92 -9.78
N ILE A 98 -2.36 -7.46 -8.78
CA ILE A 98 -2.51 -6.09 -8.29
C ILE A 98 -2.05 -5.08 -9.35
N SER A 99 -2.64 -3.90 -9.31
CA SER A 99 -2.32 -2.82 -10.24
C SER A 99 -0.84 -2.42 -10.20
N THR A 100 -0.31 -1.88 -11.30
CA THR A 100 1.08 -1.37 -11.32
C THR A 100 1.28 -0.28 -10.28
N ARG A 101 0.28 0.58 -10.07
CA ARG A 101 0.24 1.59 -9.01
C ARG A 101 0.32 0.96 -7.61
N ALA A 102 -0.43 -0.12 -7.34
CA ALA A 102 -0.30 -0.86 -6.08
C ALA A 102 1.09 -1.43 -5.87
N ARG A 103 1.73 -1.98 -6.91
CA ARG A 103 3.11 -2.49 -6.79
C ARG A 103 4.09 -1.41 -6.34
N VAL A 104 3.96 -0.21 -6.90
CA VAL A 104 4.77 0.95 -6.53
C VAL A 104 4.50 1.37 -5.08
N ALA A 105 3.23 1.52 -4.71
CA ALA A 105 2.86 1.88 -3.33
C ALA A 105 3.33 0.80 -2.33
N LEU A 106 3.25 -0.47 -2.70
CA LEU A 106 3.74 -1.59 -1.89
C LEU A 106 5.26 -1.52 -1.70
N GLN A 107 6.03 -1.21 -2.74
CA GLN A 107 7.47 -1.00 -2.62
C GLN A 107 7.80 0.17 -1.70
N ALA A 108 7.05 1.27 -1.78
CA ALA A 108 7.25 2.45 -0.94
C ALA A 108 7.04 2.16 0.56
N VAL A 109 6.16 1.22 0.91
CA VAL A 109 5.97 0.78 2.30
C VAL A 109 6.89 -0.38 2.72
N GLY A 110 7.89 -0.72 1.91
CA GLY A 110 8.90 -1.74 2.23
C GLY A 110 8.62 -3.15 1.68
N GLY A 111 7.62 -3.30 0.83
CA GLY A 111 7.31 -4.54 0.12
C GLY A 111 6.52 -5.56 0.94
N LEU A 112 6.14 -6.67 0.29
CA LEU A 112 5.27 -7.70 0.86
C LEU A 112 5.83 -8.33 2.15
N ARG A 113 7.15 -8.56 2.20
CA ARG A 113 7.82 -9.14 3.38
C ARG A 113 7.72 -8.22 4.60
N ALA A 114 7.86 -6.91 4.41
CA ALA A 114 7.72 -5.95 5.51
C ALA A 114 6.29 -5.95 6.07
N VAL A 115 5.28 -6.05 5.19
CA VAL A 115 3.87 -6.15 5.59
C VAL A 115 3.62 -7.44 6.39
N GLY A 116 4.13 -8.58 5.93
CA GLY A 116 3.94 -9.88 6.60
C GLY A 116 4.62 -9.99 7.96
N MET A 117 5.70 -9.23 8.19
CA MET A 117 6.44 -9.19 9.45
C MET A 117 5.95 -8.12 10.44
N ALA A 118 5.09 -7.21 10.01
CA ALA A 118 4.64 -6.10 10.84
C ALA A 118 3.50 -6.52 11.80
N GLU A 119 3.57 -6.03 13.03
CA GLU A 119 2.47 -6.11 13.99
C GLU A 119 1.24 -5.32 13.50
N GLU A 120 0.06 -5.62 14.04
CA GLU A 120 -1.21 -4.99 13.63
C GLU A 120 -1.17 -3.46 13.68
N PHE A 121 -0.68 -2.87 14.78
CA PHE A 121 -0.55 -1.42 14.91
C PHE A 121 0.29 -0.81 13.78
N ARG A 122 1.43 -1.44 13.46
CA ARG A 122 2.31 -1.00 12.38
C ARG A 122 1.67 -1.22 11.01
N ARG A 123 0.94 -2.32 10.80
CA ARG A 123 0.21 -2.59 9.56
C ARG A 123 -0.85 -1.52 9.27
N ASN A 124 -1.59 -1.07 10.28
CA ASN A 124 -2.56 0.03 10.12
C ASN A 124 -1.90 1.35 9.70
N HIS A 125 -0.67 1.61 10.15
CA HIS A 125 0.10 2.77 9.68
C HIS A 125 0.59 2.58 8.23
N MET A 126 1.09 1.39 7.90
CA MET A 126 1.53 1.05 6.55
C MET A 126 0.39 1.14 5.54
N GLU A 127 -0.84 0.77 5.93
CA GLU A 127 -2.04 0.93 5.10
C GLU A 127 -2.28 2.39 4.72
N LYS A 128 -2.25 3.31 5.70
CA LYS A 128 -2.44 4.75 5.45
C LYS A 128 -1.36 5.30 4.51
N GLN A 129 -0.11 4.87 4.71
CA GLN A 129 1.00 5.25 3.82
C GLN A 129 0.82 4.67 2.41
N PHE A 130 0.42 3.41 2.31
CA PHE A 130 0.13 2.75 1.05
C PHE A 130 -0.95 3.50 0.28
N ILE A 131 -2.09 3.80 0.91
CA ILE A 131 -3.19 4.55 0.29
C ILE A 131 -2.72 5.94 -0.14
N THR A 132 -1.95 6.63 0.71
CA THR A 132 -1.41 7.97 0.37
C THR A 132 -0.55 7.92 -0.88
N VAL A 133 0.42 7.01 -0.95
CA VAL A 133 1.30 6.85 -2.11
C VAL A 133 0.51 6.39 -3.33
N TYR A 134 -0.41 5.44 -3.16
CA TYR A 134 -1.27 4.96 -4.24
C TYR A 134 -2.04 6.11 -4.88
N CYS A 135 -2.69 6.96 -4.08
CA CYS A 135 -3.49 8.08 -4.59
C CYS A 135 -2.64 9.18 -5.26
N GLN A 136 -1.37 9.34 -4.86
CA GLN A 136 -0.44 10.32 -5.42
C GLN A 136 0.24 9.84 -6.71
N CYS A 137 0.46 8.53 -6.89
CA CYS A 137 1.09 7.98 -8.08
C CYS A 137 0.14 8.05 -9.29
N SER A 138 0.58 8.68 -10.38
CA SER A 138 -0.05 8.44 -11.69
C SER A 138 0.42 7.09 -12.26
N ASP A 139 -0.33 6.50 -13.17
CA ASP A 139 0.08 5.23 -13.81
C ASP A 139 1.36 5.37 -14.64
N LYS A 140 1.69 6.61 -15.04
CA LYS A 140 2.91 6.93 -15.80
C LYS A 140 4.13 7.09 -14.88
N ASP A 141 3.94 7.57 -13.66
CA ASP A 141 5.02 7.84 -12.70
C ASP A 141 5.58 6.56 -12.06
N ALA A 142 4.87 5.44 -12.22
CA ALA A 142 5.30 4.15 -11.70
C ALA A 142 6.68 3.69 -12.20
N LYS A 143 7.14 4.19 -13.36
CA LYS A 143 8.49 3.93 -13.89
C LYS A 143 9.57 4.87 -13.34
N ALA A 144 9.20 5.98 -12.73
CA ALA A 144 10.12 7.07 -12.40
C ALA A 144 10.57 7.09 -10.93
N LEU A 145 9.98 6.26 -10.06
CA LEU A 145 10.38 6.27 -8.66
C LEU A 145 11.72 5.55 -8.50
N PRO A 146 12.70 6.20 -7.83
CA PRO A 146 13.98 5.57 -7.52
C PRO A 146 13.66 4.32 -6.70
N GLN A 147 14.10 3.15 -7.18
CA GLN A 147 14.15 1.97 -6.35
C GLN A 147 14.87 2.39 -5.07
N THR A 148 14.23 2.20 -3.92
CA THR A 148 14.84 2.40 -2.61
C THR A 148 15.93 1.33 -2.44
N SER A 149 17.05 1.56 -3.11
CA SER A 149 18.31 0.85 -2.94
C SER A 149 18.88 1.25 -1.58
N SER A 150 18.31 0.76 -0.48
CA SER A 150 18.92 0.88 0.86
C SER A 150 18.09 0.19 1.95
N ALA A 151 18.18 -1.14 1.98
CA ALA A 151 18.70 -1.72 3.22
C ALA A 151 20.19 -1.96 2.93
N PRO A 152 21.13 -1.44 3.73
CA PRO A 152 22.53 -1.85 3.60
C PRO A 152 22.55 -3.37 3.73
N GLN A 153 22.96 -4.07 2.66
CA GLN A 153 23.31 -5.47 2.81
C GLN A 153 24.43 -5.50 3.85
N PRO A 154 24.28 -6.25 4.96
CA PRO A 154 25.43 -6.50 5.81
C PRO A 154 26.49 -7.13 4.92
N GLU A 155 27.62 -6.44 4.80
CA GLU A 155 28.79 -6.98 4.12
C GLU A 155 29.08 -8.37 4.71
N PRO A 156 29.45 -9.36 3.89
CA PRO A 156 29.81 -10.67 4.40
C PRO A 156 30.90 -10.49 5.45
N ILE A 157 30.57 -10.86 6.69
CA ILE A 157 31.47 -10.74 7.83
C ILE A 157 32.70 -11.59 7.50
N ASN A 158 33.81 -10.92 7.20
CA ASN A 158 35.09 -11.58 7.01
C ASN A 158 35.52 -12.10 8.38
N GLU A 159 35.42 -13.41 8.62
CA GLU A 159 35.72 -14.05 9.92
C GLU A 159 37.16 -13.82 10.42
N ASN A 160 38.02 -13.21 9.59
CA ASN A 160 39.39 -12.83 9.92
C ASN A 160 39.59 -11.35 10.29
N SER A 161 38.54 -10.53 10.39
CA SER A 161 38.71 -9.15 10.86
C SER A 161 38.89 -9.13 12.38
N GLU A 162 40.05 -8.63 12.83
CA GLU A 162 40.33 -8.37 14.23
C GLU A 162 39.19 -7.56 14.87
N PRO A 163 38.77 -7.91 16.11
CA PRO A 163 37.66 -7.24 16.77
C PRO A 163 37.99 -5.76 16.95
N VAL A 164 37.21 -4.91 16.25
CA VAL A 164 37.35 -3.47 16.36
C VAL A 164 37.11 -3.08 17.83
N PRO A 165 38.06 -2.37 18.47
CA PRO A 165 37.89 -1.95 19.85
C PRO A 165 36.61 -1.13 20.00
N PRO A 166 35.76 -1.41 21.01
CA PRO A 166 34.53 -0.66 21.19
C PRO A 166 34.85 0.84 21.39
N PRO A 167 34.03 1.75 20.84
CA PRO A 167 34.18 3.19 21.00
C PRO A 167 34.34 3.60 22.47
N ALA A 168 35.15 4.65 22.71
CA ALA A 168 35.53 5.08 24.07
C ALA A 168 34.33 5.30 25.01
N HIS A 169 33.23 5.87 24.51
CA HIS A 169 32.03 6.12 25.32
C HIS A 169 31.37 4.82 25.83
N ILE A 170 31.32 3.77 25.01
CA ILE A 170 30.78 2.45 25.39
C ILE A 170 31.65 1.81 26.47
N ARG A 171 32.97 1.99 26.41
CA ARG A 171 33.89 1.50 27.44
C ARG A 171 33.63 2.15 28.80
N PHE A 172 33.36 3.46 28.81
CA PHE A 172 33.03 4.19 30.03
C PHE A 172 31.69 3.73 30.63
N GLU A 173 30.66 3.53 29.81
CA GLU A 173 29.36 3.04 30.28
C GLU A 173 29.44 1.62 30.83
N MET A 174 30.17 0.72 30.16
CA MET A 174 30.37 -0.65 30.65
C MET A 174 31.14 -0.68 31.98
N ALA A 175 32.17 0.16 32.12
CA ALA A 175 32.91 0.27 33.38
C ALA A 175 32.01 0.76 34.53
N ALA A 176 31.16 1.75 34.27
CA ALA A 176 30.20 2.27 35.25
C ALA A 176 29.15 1.23 35.65
N LEU A 177 28.63 0.45 34.69
CA LEU A 177 27.70 -0.65 34.95
C LEU A 177 28.34 -1.76 35.79
N LYS A 178 29.57 -2.14 35.49
CA LYS A 178 30.32 -3.17 36.23
C LYS A 178 30.60 -2.77 37.68
N ALA A 179 30.91 -1.48 37.89
CA ALA A 179 31.06 -0.91 39.23
C ALA A 179 29.75 -0.96 40.03
N LYS A 180 28.62 -0.57 39.41
CA LYS A 180 27.29 -0.61 40.05
C LYS A 180 26.84 -2.03 40.42
N LEU A 181 27.12 -3.01 39.56
CA LEU A 181 26.81 -4.42 39.80
C LEU A 181 27.63 -5.03 40.94
N SER A 182 28.89 -4.61 41.11
CA SER A 182 29.74 -5.08 42.22
C SER A 182 29.30 -4.52 43.56
N THR A 183 28.81 -3.28 43.62
CA THR A 183 28.32 -2.67 44.87
C THR A 183 27.00 -3.26 45.37
N ASN A 184 26.18 -3.83 44.50
CA ASN A 184 24.85 -4.35 44.87
C ASN A 184 24.87 -5.79 45.44
N LYS A 185 26.04 -6.45 45.47
CA LYS A 185 26.17 -7.84 45.96
C LYS A 185 26.31 -7.96 47.49
N SER A 186 26.28 -6.84 48.24
CA SER A 186 26.53 -6.81 49.69
C SER A 186 25.28 -6.64 50.57
N LYS A 187 24.08 -6.45 49.99
CA LYS A 187 22.82 -6.38 50.75
C LYS A 187 21.98 -7.63 50.53
N SER A 188 22.37 -8.73 51.16
CA SER A 188 21.46 -9.86 51.38
C SER A 188 20.47 -9.46 52.48
N PRO A 189 19.16 -9.37 52.20
CA PRO A 189 18.17 -9.12 53.23
C PRO A 189 18.05 -10.38 54.10
N SER A 190 18.43 -10.23 55.37
CA SER A 190 18.19 -11.22 56.42
C SER A 190 16.70 -11.53 56.52
N HIS A 191 16.36 -12.81 56.30
CA HIS A 191 15.05 -13.42 56.47
C HIS A 191 14.32 -12.92 57.72
N LEU A 192 13.19 -12.25 57.53
CA LEU A 192 12.21 -11.99 58.59
C LEU A 192 11.17 -13.11 58.55
N ALA A 193 11.14 -13.87 59.65
CA ALA A 193 10.25 -14.98 59.89
C ALA A 193 8.79 -14.52 59.91
N ILE A 194 7.95 -15.15 59.08
CA ILE A 194 6.49 -15.04 59.18
C ILE A 194 6.04 -16.07 60.21
N LYS A 195 5.61 -15.60 61.38
CA LYS A 195 4.91 -16.41 62.38
C LYS A 195 3.48 -16.66 61.90
N HIS A 196 3.10 -17.93 61.81
CA HIS A 196 1.70 -18.36 61.77
C HIS A 196 1.12 -18.26 63.18
N GLU A 197 0.02 -17.53 63.34
CA GLU A 197 -0.92 -17.71 64.45
C GLU A 197 -2.28 -18.11 63.87
N ILE A 198 -2.93 -18.99 64.62
CA ILE A 198 -4.14 -19.78 64.33
C ILE A 198 -5.39 -18.96 64.61
#